data_AF-A0A842WKI7-F1
#
_entry.id   AF-A0A842WKI7-F1
#
_cell.length_a   1.000
_cell.length_b   1.000
_cell.length_c   1.000
_cell.angle_alpha   90.00
_cell.angle_beta   90.00
_cell.angle_gamma   90.00
#
_symmetry.space_group_name_H-M   'P 1'
#
loop_
_entity.id
_entity.type
_entity.pdbx_description
1 polymer ?
#
loop_
_entity_poly.entity_id
_entity_poly.type
_entity_poly.pdbx_seq_one_letter_code
_entity_poly.pdbx_strand_id
1 'polypeptide(L)' 'MNEEGGRPEREMHDAVCSKCGKPCKVPFKPVEERPVYCRECYRPRKPRF' A
#
# COMPACT_ATOMS: atom_id res chain seq x y z
N MET A 1 -5.07 -5.44 -34.03
CA MET A 1 -5.62 -5.58 -32.67
C MET A 1 -4.63 -6.36 -31.85
N ASN A 2 -4.06 -5.77 -30.80
CA ASN A 2 -3.73 -6.43 -29.53
C ASN A 2 -3.18 -5.35 -28.58
N GLU A 3 -4.11 -4.78 -27.83
CA GLU A 3 -3.89 -3.91 -26.67
C GLU A 3 -3.66 -4.80 -25.45
N GLU A 4 -2.40 -5.05 -25.09
CA GLU A 4 -2.09 -5.77 -23.85
C GLU A 4 -1.16 -4.90 -22.99
N GLY A 5 -1.76 -3.90 -22.35
CA GLY A 5 -1.13 -3.12 -21.30
C GLY A 5 -0.81 -4.02 -20.12
N GLY A 6 0.40 -4.58 -20.11
CA GLY A 6 0.98 -5.34 -19.01
C GLY A 6 1.08 -4.47 -17.76
N ARG A 7 0.05 -4.52 -16.91
CA ARG A 7 0.07 -3.88 -15.60
C ARG A 7 1.15 -4.59 -14.79
N PRO A 8 2.20 -3.90 -14.28
CA PRO A 8 3.18 -4.55 -13.43
C PRO A 8 2.44 -5.18 -12.25
N GLU A 9 2.64 -6.49 -12.07
CA GLU A 9 2.10 -7.22 -10.93
C GLU A 9 2.60 -6.51 -9.66
N ARG A 10 1.66 -5.88 -8.95
CA ARG A 10 2.02 -5.08 -7.78
C ARG A 10 2.49 -6.03 -6.70
N GLU A 11 3.80 -6.14 -6.51
CA GLU A 11 4.38 -6.91 -5.41
C GLU A 11 3.81 -6.40 -4.08
N MET A 12 3.10 -7.28 -3.39
CA MET A 12 2.50 -7.00 -2.09
C MET A 12 3.50 -7.45 -1.02
N HIS A 13 3.98 -6.52 -0.21
CA HIS A 13 4.89 -6.78 0.90
C HIS A 13 4.11 -6.90 2.21
N ASP A 14 4.49 -7.84 3.06
CA ASP A 14 3.98 -7.95 4.43
C ASP A 14 4.58 -6.85 5.31
N ALA A 15 3.72 -6.12 6.02
CA ALA A 15 4.10 -5.01 6.88
C ALA A 15 3.21 -4.93 8.12
N VAL A 16 3.69 -4.28 9.17
CA VAL A 16 2.93 -4.06 10.41
C VAL A 16 2.44 -2.62 10.47
N CYS A 17 1.14 -2.44 10.75
CA CYS A 17 0.57 -1.10 10.88
C CYS A 17 1.14 -0.38 12.10
N SER A 18 1.85 0.74 11.92
CA SER A 18 2.41 1.54 13.02
C SER A 18 1.34 2.19 13.90
N LYS A 19 0.06 2.24 13.47
CA LYS A 19 -1.05 2.79 14.26
C LYS A 19 -1.75 1.76 15.14
N CYS A 20 -1.98 0.55 14.64
CA CYS A 20 -2.76 -0.48 15.34
C CYS A 20 -2.01 -1.78 15.62
N GLY A 21 -0.78 -1.93 15.12
CA GLY A 21 0.07 -3.11 15.33
C GLY A 21 -0.34 -4.37 14.56
N LYS A 22 -1.37 -4.30 13.69
CA LYS A 22 -1.84 -5.47 12.93
C LYS A 22 -0.98 -5.74 11.70
N PRO A 23 -0.75 -7.02 11.34
CA PRO A 23 -0.11 -7.39 10.07
C PRO A 23 -1.04 -7.06 8.89
N CYS A 24 -0.48 -6.49 7.83
CA CYS A 24 -1.19 -6.09 6.62
C CYS A 24 -0.29 -6.18 5.39
N LYS A 25 -0.90 -6.32 4.20
CA LYS A 25 -0.17 -6.36 2.93
C LYS A 25 -0.26 -5.01 2.24
N VAL A 26 0.90 -4.47 1.85
CA VAL A 26 1.03 -3.14 1.24
C VAL A 26 1.78 -3.23 -0.08
N PRO A 27 1.42 -2.43 -1.10
CA PRO A 27 2.07 -2.45 -2.42
C PRO A 27 3.40 -1.66 -2.45
N PHE A 28 3.99 -1.39 -1.29
CA PHE A 28 5.23 -0.64 -1.14
C PHE A 28 6.11 -1.33 -0.10
N LYS A 29 7.43 -1.26 -0.24
CA LYS A 29 8.34 -1.82 0.78
C LYS A 29 8.16 -1.07 2.11
N PRO A 30 7.86 -1.76 3.22
CA PRO A 30 7.90 -1.14 4.53
C PRO A 30 9.32 -0.65 4.80
N VAL A 31 9.48 0.65 5.07
CA VAL A 31 10.76 1.24 5.46
C VAL A 31 10.66 1.67 6.92
N GLU A 32 11.72 1.43 7.68
CA GLU A 32 11.80 1.80 9.10
C GLU A 32 11.63 3.31 9.34
N GLU A 33 12.00 4.13 8.36
CA GLU A 33 11.86 5.59 8.42
C GLU A 33 10.40 6.08 8.24
N ARG A 34 9.52 5.27 7.63
CA ARG A 34 8.18 5.74 7.21
C ARG A 34 7.08 4.83 7.77
N PRO A 35 6.16 5.38 8.58
CA PRO A 35 5.16 4.56 9.24
C PRO A 35 4.22 3.92 8.22
N VAL A 36 4.07 2.60 8.32
CA VAL A 36 3.14 1.85 7.49
C VAL A 36 1.76 1.88 8.13
N TYR A 37 0.74 2.14 7.32
CA TYR A 37 -0.64 2.12 7.77
C TYR A 37 -1.44 1.11 6.97
N CYS A 38 -2.18 0.24 7.67
CA CYS A 38 -3.12 -0.66 7.02
C CYS A 38 -4.24 0.14 6.33
N ARG A 39 -4.96 -0.49 5.40
CA ARG A 39 -6.04 0.16 4.64
C ARG A 39 -7.13 0.78 5.52
N GLU A 40 -7.34 0.26 6.72
CA GLU A 40 -8.28 0.82 7.71
C GLU A 40 -7.74 2.07 8.41
N CYS A 41 -6.44 2.10 8.70
CA CYS A 41 -5.78 3.23 9.37
C CYS A 41 -5.34 4.32 8.39
N TYR A 42 -5.05 3.93 7.14
CA TYR A 42 -4.68 4.79 6.05
C TYR A 42 -5.92 5.56 5.59
N ARG A 43 -5.99 6.84 5.96
CA ARG A 43 -6.99 7.76 5.43
C ARG A 43 -6.43 8.43 4.18
N PRO A 44 -6.83 8.01 2.96
CA PRO A 44 -6.51 8.78 1.78
C PRO A 44 -7.25 10.12 1.91
N ARG A 45 -6.49 11.20 2.15
CA ARG A 45 -6.98 12.54 1.85
C ARG A 45 -7.16 12.57 0.34
N LYS A 46 -8.36 12.25 -0.15
CA LYS A 46 -8.67 12.38 -1.59
C LYS A 46 -8.36 13.85 -1.95
N PRO A 47 -7.42 14.15 -2.87
CA PRO A 47 -7.44 15.45 -3.51
C PRO A 47 -8.76 15.50 -4.28
N ARG A 48 -9.70 16.30 -3.78
CA ARG A 48 -10.91 16.66 -4.53
C ARG A 48 -10.53 17.87 -5.37
N PHE A 49 -10.05 17.63 -6.57
CA PHE A 49 -10.01 18.62 -7.64
C PHE A 49 -10.46 17.93 -8.93
#